data_AF-A0A7V9CQZ1-F1
#
_entry.id   AF-A0A7V9CQZ1-F1
#
_cell.length_a   1.000
_cell.length_b   1.000
_cell.length_c   1.000
_cell.angle_alpha   90.00
_cell.angle_beta   90.00
_cell.angle_gamma   90.00
#
_symmetry.space_group_name_H-M   'P 1'
#
loop_
_entity.id
_entity.type
_entity.pdbx_description
1 polymer ?
#
loop_
_entity_poly.entity_id
_entity_poly.type
_entity_poly.pdbx_seq_one_letter_code
_entity_poly.pdbx_strand_id
1 'polypeptide(L)'
;MRTPPLGVRLDEQETLTEIATYPPPPRREIFTDPGARIVWPAILTLPVAAQHQILVELRSRLACLEGTSTYETRVRHAITSLREVAELLEHSPSVEQYRLARANNARRGWPPDGNVRRWLGGSWNDCLREARLDSVAGGDVIVSQNGPAFSADEVIAAVRDCARDLGDIPTLSAYYAWARRPDVKARTSRRPSSQSPFDRNFGSYYKAIVAAGLVDGSATLPAQRSSLVRLASYHVSHEQIFEALREVAGAFGRSPRVRDYNEYREKLIRESSAAGQPRSLPSHSKIQKEFSVWDAALKAADLQPLGGRATRSYEGDRGRKGPMLPDEYVFSILREAYEELGNPFTVAAYKQWRITQRERDRAHKVFRRLPDYDVIYSRFGTWGEGVRRALAAEPAADAAEPTAATAADSARLACTRTRGLD
;
A
#
# COMPACT_ATOMS: atom_id res chain seq x y z
N MET A 1 -71.51 22.10 37.39
CA MET A 1 -72.43 21.87 38.51
C MET A 1 -72.23 20.45 39.03
N ARG A 2 -72.03 20.35 40.35
CA ARG A 2 -72.40 19.23 41.25
C ARG A 2 -71.77 17.84 41.04
N THR A 3 -70.74 17.57 41.84
CA THR A 3 -70.56 16.39 42.70
C THR A 3 -71.83 16.06 43.52
N PRO A 4 -72.01 14.90 44.22
CA PRO A 4 -71.13 13.74 44.52
C PRO A 4 -71.95 12.38 44.60
N PRO A 5 -71.79 11.38 45.52
CA PRO A 5 -70.63 10.72 46.20
C PRO A 5 -70.69 9.15 46.17
N LEU A 6 -69.78 8.53 46.95
CA LEU A 6 -69.75 7.18 47.56
C LEU A 6 -68.88 6.17 46.77
N GLY A 7 -67.77 5.63 47.27
CA GLY A 7 -67.27 5.52 48.64
C GLY A 7 -67.32 4.05 49.06
N VAL A 8 -66.21 3.31 48.90
CA VAL A 8 -65.84 2.15 49.72
C VAL A 8 -64.31 2.10 49.78
N ARG A 9 -63.81 1.86 50.99
CA ARG A 9 -62.43 1.76 51.46
C ARG A 9 -62.20 0.29 51.86
N LEU A 10 -60.94 -0.12 52.02
CA LEU A 10 -60.45 -1.42 52.55
C LEU A 10 -60.34 -2.51 51.45
N ASP A 11 -59.28 -3.27 51.24
CA ASP A 11 -58.00 -3.51 51.93
C ASP A 11 -57.01 -4.02 50.86
N GLU A 12 -55.82 -3.42 50.74
CA GLU A 12 -54.67 -4.07 50.09
C GLU A 12 -53.41 -3.72 50.89
N GLN A 13 -53.28 -4.37 52.05
CA GLN A 13 -51.97 -4.68 52.61
C GLN A 13 -51.44 -5.95 51.93
N GLU A 14 -50.11 -6.00 51.78
CA GLU A 14 -49.28 -7.17 51.45
C GLU A 14 -49.31 -7.69 50.01
N THR A 15 -48.49 -7.08 49.14
CA THR A 15 -47.55 -7.84 48.30
C THR A 15 -46.40 -6.93 47.85
N LEU A 16 -45.42 -6.73 48.73
CA LEU A 16 -44.12 -6.14 48.41
C LEU A 16 -43.01 -7.08 48.88
N THR A 17 -42.97 -8.33 48.40
CA THR A 17 -41.75 -9.15 48.47
C THR A 17 -41.84 -10.34 47.53
N GLU A 18 -41.33 -10.20 46.31
CA GLU A 18 -40.57 -11.24 45.59
C GLU A 18 -40.18 -10.68 44.22
N ILE A 19 -39.21 -9.76 44.22
CA ILE A 19 -38.37 -9.62 43.04
C ILE A 19 -37.53 -10.90 43.02
N ALA A 20 -37.93 -11.85 42.18
CA ALA A 20 -37.15 -13.03 41.87
C ALA A 20 -35.72 -12.58 41.50
N THR A 21 -34.78 -12.76 42.43
CA THR A 21 -33.35 -12.64 42.15
C THR A 21 -32.99 -13.79 41.24
N TYR A 22 -33.17 -13.58 39.93
CA TYR A 22 -32.53 -14.41 38.94
C TYR A 22 -31.02 -14.36 39.23
N PRO A 23 -30.35 -15.50 39.46
CA PRO A 23 -28.90 -15.50 39.54
C PRO A 23 -28.37 -14.88 38.25
N PRO A 24 -27.44 -13.90 38.33
CA PRO A 24 -26.87 -13.31 37.13
C PRO A 24 -26.32 -14.45 36.26
N PRO A 25 -26.54 -14.41 34.93
CA PRO A 25 -26.09 -15.49 34.05
C PRO A 25 -24.59 -15.74 34.30
N PRO A 26 -24.14 -17.01 34.28
CA PRO A 26 -22.77 -17.36 34.61
C PRO A 26 -21.84 -16.50 33.75
N ARG A 27 -20.99 -15.70 34.41
CA ARG A 27 -20.03 -14.83 33.73
C ARG A 27 -19.22 -15.73 32.78
N ARG A 28 -19.37 -15.50 31.48
CA ARG A 28 -18.56 -16.15 30.44
C ARG A 28 -17.10 -16.11 30.88
N GLU A 29 -16.40 -17.20 30.67
CA GLU A 29 -14.98 -17.33 31.02
C GLU A 29 -14.23 -16.07 30.56
N ILE A 30 -13.59 -15.37 31.51
CA ILE A 30 -13.01 -14.03 31.31
C ILE A 30 -11.89 -14.06 30.24
N PHE A 31 -11.28 -15.23 30.04
CA PHE A 31 -10.18 -15.44 29.10
C PHE A 31 -10.42 -16.64 28.19
N THR A 32 -10.27 -16.41 26.89
CA THR A 32 -10.22 -17.46 25.85
C THR A 32 -8.90 -18.25 25.90
N ASP A 33 -7.82 -17.63 26.40
CA ASP A 33 -6.51 -18.26 26.54
C ASP A 33 -6.37 -18.96 27.93
N PRO A 34 -6.10 -20.28 27.99
CA PRO A 34 -5.90 -20.99 29.26
C PRO A 34 -4.66 -20.49 30.04
N GLY A 35 -3.63 -19.96 29.36
CA GLY A 35 -2.47 -19.38 30.02
C GLY A 35 -2.82 -18.11 30.79
N ALA A 36 -3.69 -17.25 30.24
CA ALA A 36 -4.16 -16.05 30.91
C ALA A 36 -4.95 -16.37 32.20
N ARG A 37 -5.64 -17.51 32.26
CA ARG A 37 -6.35 -17.97 33.47
C ARG A 37 -5.40 -18.26 34.63
N ILE A 38 -4.21 -18.77 34.33
CA ILE A 38 -3.19 -19.10 35.34
C ILE A 38 -2.52 -17.82 35.84
N VAL A 39 -2.27 -16.85 34.96
CA VAL A 39 -1.57 -15.60 35.29
C VAL A 39 -2.47 -14.59 36.02
N TRP A 40 -3.77 -14.57 35.69
CA TRP A 40 -4.69 -13.56 36.22
C TRP A 40 -4.78 -13.51 37.76
N PRO A 41 -4.90 -14.63 38.50
CA PRO A 41 -4.89 -14.62 39.96
C PRO A 41 -3.62 -14.00 40.54
N ALA A 42 -2.45 -14.26 39.93
CA ALA A 42 -1.19 -13.69 40.38
C ALA A 42 -1.11 -12.17 40.13
N ILE A 43 -1.77 -11.65 39.10
CA ILE A 43 -1.89 -10.20 38.91
C ILE A 43 -2.77 -9.62 40.02
N LEU A 44 -3.88 -10.28 40.38
CA LEU A 44 -4.80 -9.78 41.41
C LEU A 44 -4.21 -9.72 42.82
N THR A 45 -3.13 -10.45 43.12
CA THR A 45 -2.45 -10.36 44.42
C THR A 45 -1.55 -9.12 44.54
N LEU A 46 -1.28 -8.41 43.44
CA LEU A 46 -0.45 -7.21 43.44
C LEU A 46 -1.23 -5.99 43.92
N PRO A 47 -0.56 -4.94 44.44
CA PRO A 47 -1.18 -3.65 44.71
C PRO A 47 -1.82 -3.07 43.44
N VAL A 48 -2.93 -2.37 43.58
CA VAL A 48 -3.73 -1.83 42.46
C VAL A 48 -2.88 -1.04 41.46
N ALA A 49 -1.94 -0.22 41.93
CA ALA A 49 -1.03 0.52 41.07
C ALA A 49 -0.17 -0.39 40.17
N ALA A 50 0.36 -1.48 40.73
CA ALA A 50 1.15 -2.47 40.00
C ALA A 50 0.29 -3.29 39.02
N GLN A 51 -0.96 -3.59 39.38
CA GLN A 51 -1.92 -4.24 38.47
C GLN A 51 -2.12 -3.38 37.21
N HIS A 52 -2.41 -2.08 37.39
CA HIS A 52 -2.60 -1.16 36.28
C HIS A 52 -1.36 -1.07 35.39
N GLN A 53 -0.17 -0.97 35.98
CA GLN A 53 1.08 -0.90 35.23
C GLN A 53 1.31 -2.17 34.38
N ILE A 54 1.11 -3.35 34.97
CA ILE A 54 1.26 -4.63 34.26
C ILE A 54 0.24 -4.75 33.12
N LEU A 55 -1.02 -4.37 33.35
CA LEU A 55 -2.06 -4.47 32.32
C LEU A 55 -1.84 -3.51 31.15
N VAL A 56 -1.34 -2.30 31.41
CA VAL A 56 -0.96 -1.35 30.36
C VAL A 56 0.20 -1.90 29.52
N GLU A 57 1.18 -2.53 30.17
CA GLU A 57 2.34 -3.13 29.50
C GLU A 57 1.94 -4.36 28.68
N LEU A 58 1.15 -5.28 29.26
CA LEU A 58 0.64 -6.45 28.55
C LEU A 58 -0.20 -6.07 27.33
N ARG A 59 -1.09 -5.08 27.47
CA ARG A 59 -1.88 -4.55 26.35
C ARG A 59 -0.98 -3.99 25.25
N SER A 60 0.06 -3.25 25.62
CA SER A 60 1.02 -2.68 24.65
C SER A 60 1.76 -3.78 23.89
N ARG A 61 2.22 -4.83 24.60
CA ARG A 61 2.90 -5.98 24.00
C ARG A 61 1.99 -6.80 23.07
N LEU A 62 0.76 -7.08 23.50
CA LEU A 62 -0.21 -7.83 22.70
C LEU A 62 -0.61 -7.07 21.43
N ALA A 63 -0.87 -5.76 21.52
CA ALA A 63 -1.21 -4.95 20.34
C ALA A 63 -0.08 -4.92 19.30
N CYS A 64 1.19 -5.01 19.73
CA CYS A 64 2.32 -5.15 18.82
C CYS A 64 2.35 -6.53 18.12
N LEU A 65 1.99 -7.61 18.82
CA LEU A 65 1.96 -8.96 18.24
C LEU A 65 0.81 -9.16 17.26
N GLU A 66 -0.36 -8.57 17.53
CA GLU A 66 -1.56 -8.72 16.70
C GLU A 66 -1.56 -7.83 15.45
N GLY A 67 -0.56 -6.97 15.28
CA GLY A 67 -0.48 -6.04 14.14
C GLY A 67 -1.54 -4.93 14.17
N THR A 68 -2.34 -4.83 15.24
CA THR A 68 -3.33 -3.78 15.51
C THR A 68 -2.72 -2.55 16.19
N SER A 69 -1.38 -2.51 16.33
CA SER A 69 -0.67 -1.45 17.05
C SER A 69 -0.91 -0.07 16.46
N THR A 70 -1.25 0.89 17.31
CA THR A 70 -1.24 2.31 16.95
C THR A 70 0.20 2.78 16.71
N TYR A 71 0.38 3.94 16.09
CA TYR A 71 1.71 4.54 15.94
C TYR A 71 2.40 4.74 17.30
N GLU A 72 1.65 5.19 18.31
CA GLU A 72 2.16 5.41 19.67
C GLU A 72 2.66 4.11 20.33
N THR A 73 1.94 3.00 20.20
CA THR A 73 2.38 1.70 20.72
C THR A 73 3.69 1.25 20.07
N ARG A 74 3.85 1.50 18.76
CA ARG A 74 5.09 1.16 18.02
C ARG A 74 6.28 2.01 18.45
N VAL A 75 6.06 3.30 18.69
CA VAL A 75 7.06 4.21 19.25
C VAL A 75 7.50 3.73 20.63
N ARG A 76 6.55 3.40 21.51
CA ARG A 76 6.84 2.87 22.85
C ARG A 76 7.64 1.56 22.77
N HIS A 77 7.24 0.61 21.92
CA HIS A 77 7.95 -0.65 21.71
C HIS A 77 9.38 -0.46 21.21
N ALA A 78 9.60 0.49 20.27
CA ALA A 78 10.93 0.84 19.82
C ALA A 78 11.81 1.39 20.94
N ILE A 79 11.30 2.34 21.74
CA ILE A 79 12.02 2.91 22.88
C ILE A 79 12.37 1.82 23.90
N THR A 80 11.40 0.98 24.29
CA THR A 80 11.63 -0.13 25.22
C THR A 80 12.69 -1.09 24.68
N SER A 81 12.63 -1.45 23.40
CA SER A 81 13.63 -2.35 22.79
C SER A 81 15.05 -1.76 22.79
N LEU A 82 15.20 -0.44 22.56
CA LEU A 82 16.50 0.21 22.61
C LEU A 82 17.08 0.20 24.02
N ARG A 83 16.24 0.46 25.02
CA ARG A 83 16.63 0.44 26.43
C ARG A 83 17.00 -0.95 26.91
N GLU A 84 16.21 -1.97 26.59
CA GLU A 84 16.54 -3.36 26.94
C GLU A 84 17.86 -3.83 26.30
N VAL A 85 18.12 -3.42 25.05
CA VAL A 85 19.40 -3.73 24.41
C VAL A 85 20.55 -2.97 25.07
N ALA A 86 20.34 -1.69 25.43
CA ALA A 86 21.35 -0.90 26.12
C ALA A 86 21.69 -1.46 27.50
N GLU A 87 20.67 -1.91 28.24
CA GLU A 87 20.84 -2.60 29.53
C GLU A 87 21.63 -3.91 29.35
N LEU A 88 21.31 -4.70 28.32
CA LEU A 88 22.03 -5.94 28.03
C LEU A 88 23.51 -5.73 27.66
N LEU A 89 23.84 -4.61 27.02
CA LEU A 89 25.21 -4.28 26.59
C LEU A 89 25.96 -3.37 27.57
N GLU A 90 25.28 -2.89 28.62
CA GLU A 90 25.79 -1.90 29.58
C GLU A 90 26.21 -0.54 28.93
N HIS A 91 25.80 -0.30 27.69
CA HIS A 91 26.05 0.95 26.97
C HIS A 91 25.03 1.15 25.84
N SER A 92 24.92 2.38 25.32
CA SER A 92 24.08 2.65 24.14
C SER A 92 24.48 1.80 22.93
N PRO A 93 23.55 1.09 22.27
CA PRO A 93 23.90 0.22 21.16
C PRO A 93 24.15 1.00 19.86
N SER A 94 25.19 0.61 19.12
CA SER A 94 25.26 0.89 17.68
C SER A 94 24.22 0.10 16.89
N VAL A 95 23.96 0.48 15.63
CA VAL A 95 23.01 -0.22 14.75
C VAL A 95 23.38 -1.69 14.59
N GLU A 96 24.67 -1.98 14.38
CA GLU A 96 25.16 -3.36 14.24
C GLU A 96 25.05 -4.15 15.54
N GLN A 97 25.36 -3.55 16.68
CA GLN A 97 25.16 -4.19 17.99
C GLN A 97 23.68 -4.46 18.26
N TYR A 98 22.78 -3.54 17.91
CA TYR A 98 21.33 -3.76 18.03
C TYR A 98 20.86 -4.91 17.14
N ARG A 99 21.33 -4.97 15.88
CA ARG A 99 21.04 -6.08 14.96
C ARG A 99 21.53 -7.42 15.50
N LEU A 100 22.76 -7.45 16.02
CA LEU A 100 23.36 -8.65 16.60
C LEU A 100 22.60 -9.10 17.86
N ALA A 101 22.31 -8.16 18.78
CA ALA A 101 21.52 -8.43 19.97
C ALA A 101 20.15 -8.99 19.60
N ARG A 102 19.47 -8.41 18.60
CA ARG A 102 18.18 -8.90 18.09
C ARG A 102 18.27 -10.31 17.52
N ALA A 103 19.31 -10.61 16.75
CA ALA A 103 19.52 -11.95 16.20
C ALA A 103 19.71 -12.99 17.32
N ASN A 104 20.50 -12.66 18.35
CA ASN A 104 20.76 -13.53 19.49
C ASN A 104 19.55 -13.65 20.45
N ASN A 105 18.60 -12.71 20.40
CA ASN A 105 17.45 -12.65 21.30
C ASN A 105 16.12 -12.63 20.54
N ALA A 106 15.97 -13.47 19.51
CA ALA A 106 14.78 -13.49 18.64
C ALA A 106 13.45 -13.60 19.41
N ARG A 107 13.44 -14.27 20.58
CA ARG A 107 12.25 -14.44 21.43
C ARG A 107 11.74 -13.12 22.05
N ARG A 108 12.57 -12.08 22.15
CA ARG A 108 12.17 -10.78 22.73
C ARG A 108 11.32 -9.94 21.79
N GLY A 109 11.23 -10.30 20.50
CA GLY A 109 10.36 -9.60 19.55
C GLY A 109 10.75 -8.15 19.30
N TRP A 110 12.03 -7.80 19.48
CA TRP A 110 12.51 -6.45 19.18
C TRP A 110 12.33 -6.11 17.70
N PRO A 111 11.88 -4.89 17.37
CA PRO A 111 11.62 -4.50 16.00
C PRO A 111 12.91 -4.42 15.15
N PRO A 112 12.83 -4.56 13.82
CA PRO A 112 13.96 -4.27 12.94
C PRO A 112 14.42 -2.80 13.07
N ASP A 113 15.72 -2.55 12.93
CA ASP A 113 16.30 -1.20 13.06
C ASP A 113 15.72 -0.17 12.07
N GLY A 114 15.33 -0.60 10.87
CA GLY A 114 14.62 0.25 9.91
C GLY A 114 13.23 0.68 10.40
N ASN A 115 12.55 -0.17 11.18
CA ASN A 115 11.27 0.17 11.79
C ASN A 115 11.45 1.12 12.98
N VAL A 116 12.46 0.88 13.83
CA VAL A 116 12.85 1.80 14.92
C VAL A 116 13.06 3.21 14.36
N ARG A 117 13.89 3.34 13.31
CA ARG A 117 14.16 4.63 12.64
C ARG A 117 12.92 5.27 12.02
N ARG A 118 12.07 4.47 11.38
CA ARG A 118 10.81 4.96 10.79
C ARG A 118 9.83 5.45 11.85
N TRP A 119 9.74 4.77 12.99
CA TRP A 119 8.77 5.09 14.03
C TRP A 119 9.23 6.25 14.91
N LEU A 120 10.51 6.29 15.29
CA LEU A 120 11.05 7.37 16.12
C LEU A 120 11.46 8.61 15.30
N GLY A 121 11.58 8.45 13.97
CA GLY A 121 11.77 9.56 13.04
C GLY A 121 13.17 10.16 13.09
N GLY A 122 14.11 9.58 12.33
CA GLY A 122 15.42 10.21 12.12
C GLY A 122 16.57 9.23 11.93
N SER A 123 17.76 9.71 12.29
CA SER A 123 18.98 8.91 12.39
C SER A 123 18.93 7.97 13.60
N TRP A 124 19.86 7.01 13.66
CA TRP A 124 19.96 6.14 14.84
C TRP A 124 20.26 6.93 16.13
N ASN A 125 21.07 7.99 16.04
CA ASN A 125 21.33 8.86 17.19
C ASN A 125 20.10 9.69 17.62
N ASP A 126 19.20 10.03 16.69
CA ASP A 126 17.89 10.62 17.07
C ASP A 126 17.03 9.59 17.83
N CYS A 127 17.06 8.33 17.39
CA CYS A 127 16.35 7.23 18.07
C CYS A 127 16.91 6.98 19.49
N LEU A 128 18.24 6.98 19.65
CA LEU A 128 18.89 6.85 20.96
C LEU A 128 18.54 8.03 21.86
N ARG A 129 18.53 9.27 21.34
CA ARG A 129 18.12 10.47 22.08
C ARG A 129 16.68 10.37 22.56
N GLU A 130 15.76 9.95 21.71
CA GLU A 130 14.35 9.74 22.06
C GLU A 130 14.21 8.67 23.16
N ALA A 131 15.04 7.63 23.10
CA ALA A 131 15.12 6.60 24.14
C ALA A 131 15.84 7.06 25.42
N ARG A 132 16.38 8.30 25.47
CA ARG A 132 17.24 8.84 26.54
C ARG A 132 18.51 8.02 26.77
N LEU A 133 19.13 7.59 25.68
CA LEU A 133 20.41 6.90 25.65
C LEU A 133 21.49 7.81 25.05
N ASP A 134 22.74 7.61 25.46
CA ASP A 134 23.87 8.36 24.93
C ASP A 134 24.06 8.11 23.43
N SER A 135 24.47 9.14 22.69
CA SER A 135 24.80 9.00 21.27
C SER A 135 26.07 8.17 21.10
N VAL A 136 26.10 7.31 20.09
CA VAL A 136 27.27 6.48 19.78
C VAL A 136 28.08 7.06 18.62
N ALA A 137 29.41 6.97 18.72
CA ALA A 137 30.32 7.28 17.63
C ALA A 137 30.07 6.30 16.47
N GLY A 138 29.61 6.81 15.32
CA GLY A 138 29.22 5.98 14.17
C GLY A 138 27.73 5.61 14.11
N GLY A 139 26.87 6.24 14.90
CA GLY A 139 25.41 6.04 14.83
C GLY A 139 24.80 6.57 13.53
N ASP A 140 24.86 5.77 12.45
CA ASP A 140 24.22 5.91 11.11
C ASP A 140 24.29 7.25 10.38
N VAL A 141 24.83 8.29 11.00
CA VAL A 141 25.51 9.34 10.28
C VAL A 141 26.83 8.72 9.85
N ILE A 142 26.75 7.80 8.87
CA ILE A 142 27.54 8.05 7.68
C ILE A 142 27.05 9.43 7.27
N VAL A 143 27.69 10.47 7.85
CA VAL A 143 27.89 11.69 7.12
C VAL A 143 28.67 11.11 5.95
N SER A 144 27.93 10.67 4.92
CA SER A 144 28.43 10.82 3.57
C SER A 144 28.73 12.29 3.63
N GLN A 145 30.00 12.63 3.87
CA GLN A 145 30.49 13.97 3.73
C GLN A 145 30.03 14.22 2.33
N ASN A 146 28.87 14.87 2.20
CA ASN A 146 28.17 14.98 0.96
C ASN A 146 29.22 15.70 0.17
N GLY A 147 29.85 14.97 -0.76
CA GLY A 147 31.01 15.49 -1.46
C GLY A 147 30.62 16.88 -1.93
N PRO A 148 31.53 17.85 -1.88
CA PRO A 148 31.21 19.28 -1.95
C PRO A 148 30.06 19.51 -2.94
N ALA A 149 29.00 20.17 -2.48
CA ALA A 149 27.74 20.24 -3.23
C ALA A 149 28.01 20.59 -4.70
N PHE A 150 27.31 19.92 -5.62
CA PHE A 150 27.47 20.20 -7.05
C PHE A 150 27.15 21.67 -7.32
N SER A 151 28.07 22.38 -7.96
CA SER A 151 27.80 23.73 -8.44
C SER A 151 26.81 23.70 -9.61
N ALA A 152 26.16 24.83 -9.87
CA ALA A 152 25.29 24.98 -11.04
C ALA A 152 26.05 24.66 -12.35
N ASP A 153 27.30 25.09 -12.47
CA ASP A 153 28.14 24.85 -13.65
C ASP A 153 28.50 23.38 -13.82
N GLU A 154 28.82 22.66 -12.73
CA GLU A 154 29.06 21.21 -12.79
C GLU A 154 27.82 20.45 -13.29
N VAL A 155 26.63 20.86 -12.82
CA VAL A 155 25.37 20.26 -13.25
C VAL A 155 25.09 20.56 -14.73
N ILE A 156 25.28 21.81 -15.18
CA ILE A 156 25.11 22.20 -16.59
C ILE A 156 26.09 21.42 -17.48
N ALA A 157 27.36 21.35 -17.09
CA ALA A 157 28.39 20.61 -17.82
C ALA A 157 28.02 19.13 -17.96
N ALA A 158 27.60 18.48 -16.87
CA ALA A 158 27.18 17.08 -16.90
C ALA A 158 25.97 16.84 -17.82
N VAL A 159 24.99 17.75 -17.85
CA VAL A 159 23.82 17.66 -18.74
C VAL A 159 24.23 17.82 -20.20
N ARG A 160 25.11 18.77 -20.52
CA ARG A 160 25.65 18.96 -21.88
C ARG A 160 26.47 17.78 -22.36
N ASP A 161 27.32 17.23 -21.50
CA ASP A 161 28.12 16.04 -21.81
C ASP A 161 27.22 14.84 -22.11
N CYS A 162 26.15 14.66 -21.31
CA CYS A 162 25.16 13.62 -21.55
C CYS A 162 24.44 13.79 -22.89
N ALA A 163 24.00 15.00 -23.21
CA ALA A 163 23.34 15.29 -24.48
C ALA A 163 24.25 15.04 -25.69
N ARG A 164 25.52 15.47 -25.59
CA ARG A 164 26.54 15.23 -26.64
C ARG A 164 26.77 13.74 -26.87
N ASP A 165 26.92 12.96 -25.80
CA ASP A 165 27.20 11.52 -25.89
C ASP A 165 26.00 10.70 -26.39
N LEU A 166 24.77 11.16 -26.11
CA LEU A 166 23.54 10.50 -26.56
C LEU A 166 23.09 10.97 -27.95
N GLY A 167 23.57 12.13 -28.42
CA GLY A 167 23.13 12.76 -29.67
C GLY A 167 21.69 13.29 -29.61
N ASP A 168 21.11 13.43 -28.42
CA ASP A 168 19.74 13.86 -28.19
C ASP A 168 19.60 14.48 -26.78
N ILE A 169 18.52 15.21 -26.53
CA ILE A 169 18.25 15.85 -25.25
C ILE A 169 17.88 14.77 -24.20
N PRO A 170 18.70 14.59 -23.14
CA PRO A 170 18.52 13.48 -22.23
C PRO A 170 17.27 13.66 -21.37
N THR A 171 16.49 12.59 -21.22
CA THR A 171 15.54 12.50 -20.08
C THR A 171 16.30 12.23 -18.78
N LEU A 172 15.68 12.46 -17.61
CA LEU A 172 16.32 12.20 -16.32
C LEU A 172 16.78 10.73 -16.17
N SER A 173 15.96 9.79 -16.66
CA SER A 173 16.32 8.38 -16.70
C SER A 173 17.47 8.09 -17.68
N ALA A 174 17.53 8.80 -18.81
CA ALA A 174 18.61 8.68 -19.79
C ALA A 174 19.93 9.11 -19.17
N TYR A 175 19.87 10.27 -18.51
CA TYR A 175 21.00 10.84 -17.80
C TYR A 175 21.51 9.90 -16.71
N TYR A 176 20.66 9.29 -15.89
CA TYR A 176 21.13 8.33 -14.89
C TYR A 176 21.69 7.05 -15.49
N ALA A 177 21.11 6.55 -16.59
CA ALA A 177 21.66 5.40 -17.29
C ALA A 177 23.06 5.73 -17.86
N TRP A 178 23.19 6.89 -18.50
CA TRP A 178 24.45 7.42 -19.02
C TRP A 178 25.50 7.61 -17.91
N ALA A 179 25.15 8.31 -16.83
CA ALA A 179 26.05 8.59 -15.70
C ALA A 179 26.52 7.31 -14.97
N ARG A 180 25.81 6.20 -15.12
CA ARG A 180 26.18 4.90 -14.55
C ARG A 180 27.14 4.08 -15.42
N ARG A 181 27.30 4.43 -16.71
CA ARG A 181 28.19 3.69 -17.61
C ARG A 181 29.64 3.71 -17.09
N PRO A 182 30.40 2.60 -17.18
CA PRO A 182 31.76 2.54 -16.65
C PRO A 182 32.70 3.59 -17.27
N ASP A 183 32.61 3.83 -18.58
CA ASP A 183 33.39 4.83 -19.30
C ASP A 183 33.07 6.26 -18.85
N VAL A 184 31.80 6.55 -18.60
CA VAL A 184 31.36 7.85 -18.06
C VAL A 184 31.83 8.00 -16.62
N LYS A 185 31.77 6.96 -15.78
CA LYS A 185 32.29 7.02 -14.41
C LYS A 185 33.79 7.28 -14.33
N ALA A 186 34.56 6.79 -15.31
CA ALA A 186 36.01 6.91 -15.32
C ALA A 186 36.53 8.32 -15.65
N ARG A 187 35.74 9.21 -16.26
CA ARG A 187 36.22 10.58 -16.56
C ARG A 187 36.29 11.44 -15.30
N THR A 188 37.20 12.41 -15.27
CA THR A 188 37.55 13.20 -14.08
C THR A 188 36.42 14.06 -13.51
N SER A 189 35.48 14.55 -14.33
CA SER A 189 34.38 15.40 -13.86
C SER A 189 33.39 14.64 -12.96
N ARG A 190 32.81 15.31 -11.95
CA ARG A 190 31.77 14.69 -11.13
C ARG A 190 30.42 14.76 -11.86
N ARG A 191 29.54 13.78 -11.62
CA ARG A 191 28.17 13.80 -12.17
C ARG A 191 27.14 13.57 -11.07
N PRO A 192 26.07 14.37 -11.02
CA PRO A 192 24.92 14.05 -10.19
C PRO A 192 24.43 12.61 -10.41
N SER A 193 24.24 11.86 -9.32
CA SER A 193 23.71 10.48 -9.34
C SER A 193 22.26 10.39 -8.82
N SER A 194 21.70 11.52 -8.41
CA SER A 194 20.35 11.66 -7.84
C SER A 194 19.70 12.97 -8.32
N GLN A 195 18.44 13.21 -7.96
CA GLN A 195 17.68 14.37 -8.46
C GLN A 195 18.01 15.65 -7.69
N SER A 196 18.40 15.50 -6.41
CA SER A 196 18.62 16.61 -5.48
C SER A 196 19.58 17.70 -6.00
N PRO A 197 20.72 17.39 -6.68
CA PRO A 197 21.57 18.43 -7.26
C PRO A 197 20.87 19.31 -8.30
N PHE A 198 19.95 18.75 -9.09
CA PHE A 198 19.18 19.50 -10.08
C PHE A 198 18.11 20.36 -9.42
N ASP A 199 17.38 19.79 -8.47
CA ASP A 199 16.33 20.49 -7.74
C ASP A 199 16.91 21.65 -6.91
N ARG A 200 18.09 21.46 -6.29
CA ARG A 200 18.76 22.49 -5.49
C ARG A 200 19.27 23.67 -6.32
N ASN A 201 19.92 23.40 -7.46
CA ASN A 201 20.53 24.45 -8.27
C ASN A 201 19.54 25.13 -9.22
N PHE A 202 18.51 24.41 -9.69
CA PHE A 202 17.60 24.90 -10.74
C PHE A 202 16.12 24.75 -10.40
N GLY A 203 15.76 24.07 -9.31
CA GLY A 203 14.36 23.77 -8.95
C GLY A 203 13.79 22.53 -9.65
N SER A 204 14.38 22.09 -10.77
CA SER A 204 14.05 20.82 -11.42
C SER A 204 15.11 20.42 -12.46
N TYR A 205 15.13 19.14 -12.82
CA TYR A 205 15.95 18.64 -13.94
C TYR A 205 15.67 19.35 -15.26
N TYR A 206 14.40 19.67 -15.54
CA TYR A 206 14.00 20.38 -16.75
C TYR A 206 14.63 21.79 -16.80
N LYS A 207 14.60 22.53 -15.70
CA LYS A 207 15.24 23.85 -15.63
C LYS A 207 16.77 23.76 -15.79
N ALA A 208 17.39 22.66 -15.37
CA ALA A 208 18.81 22.41 -15.63
C ALA A 208 19.10 22.17 -17.13
N ILE A 209 18.21 21.50 -17.86
CA ILE A 209 18.30 21.33 -19.33
C ILE A 209 18.16 22.69 -20.04
N VAL A 210 17.20 23.52 -19.62
CA VAL A 210 17.02 24.88 -20.15
C VAL A 210 18.26 25.73 -19.87
N ALA A 211 18.79 25.71 -18.64
CA ALA A 211 20.02 26.40 -18.28
C ALA A 211 21.25 25.89 -19.04
N ALA A 212 21.25 24.60 -19.41
CA ALA A 212 22.27 24.03 -20.29
C ALA A 212 22.16 24.50 -21.75
N GLY A 213 21.13 25.25 -22.13
CA GLY A 213 20.91 25.74 -23.49
C GLY A 213 20.55 24.63 -24.48
N LEU A 214 20.05 23.49 -23.97
CA LEU A 214 19.58 22.40 -24.82
C LEU A 214 18.14 22.61 -25.30
N VAL A 215 17.43 23.57 -24.69
CA VAL A 215 16.01 23.85 -24.93
C VAL A 215 15.78 25.34 -24.71
N ASP A 216 15.00 25.95 -25.59
CA ASP A 216 14.53 27.31 -25.39
C ASP A 216 13.58 27.39 -24.19
N GLY A 217 13.78 28.35 -23.29
CA GLY A 217 13.01 28.46 -22.04
C GLY A 217 11.49 28.62 -22.20
N SER A 218 11.00 28.85 -23.43
CA SER A 218 9.59 28.88 -23.82
C SER A 218 9.04 27.54 -24.32
N ALA A 219 9.91 26.59 -24.69
CA ALA A 219 9.52 25.36 -25.37
C ALA A 219 9.31 24.24 -24.35
N THR A 220 8.06 23.88 -24.06
CA THR A 220 7.74 22.62 -23.36
C THR A 220 8.37 21.45 -24.12
N LEU A 221 9.45 20.87 -23.60
CA LEU A 221 10.04 19.71 -24.24
C LEU A 221 9.05 18.55 -24.26
N PRO A 222 8.89 17.91 -25.42
CA PRO A 222 8.49 16.52 -25.43
C PRO A 222 9.64 15.62 -25.02
N ALA A 223 9.56 15.07 -23.81
CA ALA A 223 10.41 13.95 -23.45
C ALA A 223 9.99 12.73 -24.29
N GLN A 224 10.68 12.51 -25.42
CA GLN A 224 10.51 11.33 -26.26
C GLN A 224 11.23 10.15 -25.59
N ARG A 225 10.55 9.44 -24.68
CA ARG A 225 10.96 8.08 -24.26
C ARG A 225 9.76 7.17 -24.13
N SER A 226 9.88 5.99 -24.74
CA SER A 226 9.02 4.81 -24.62
C SER A 226 7.51 5.12 -24.66
N SER A 227 6.95 5.21 -25.86
CA SER A 227 5.50 5.19 -26.17
C SER A 227 4.56 6.16 -25.43
N LEU A 228 5.03 6.97 -24.50
CA LEU A 228 4.23 7.87 -23.68
C LEU A 228 4.94 9.20 -23.52
N VAL A 229 4.64 10.14 -24.42
CA VAL A 229 4.94 11.56 -24.26
C VAL A 229 4.28 12.04 -22.96
N ARG A 230 5.09 12.23 -21.91
CA ARG A 230 4.64 12.81 -20.64
C ARG A 230 4.70 14.32 -20.74
N LEU A 231 3.67 14.99 -20.21
CA LEU A 231 3.70 16.44 -19.99
C LEU A 231 4.92 16.79 -19.14
N ALA A 232 5.73 17.75 -19.59
CA ALA A 232 6.92 18.21 -18.88
C ALA A 232 6.57 18.90 -17.55
N SER A 233 5.35 19.43 -17.42
CA SER A 233 4.81 19.95 -16.17
C SER A 233 4.07 18.84 -15.41
N TYR A 234 4.55 18.55 -14.19
CA TYR A 234 3.81 17.71 -13.24
C TYR A 234 2.50 18.36 -12.79
N HIS A 235 2.39 19.68 -12.95
CA HIS A 235 1.17 20.42 -12.68
C HIS A 235 0.31 20.48 -13.95
N VAL A 236 -0.88 19.92 -13.85
CA VAL A 236 -1.96 20.07 -14.83
C VAL A 236 -3.04 20.86 -14.12
N SER A 237 -3.39 22.05 -14.62
CA SER A 237 -4.48 22.85 -14.05
C SER A 237 -5.85 22.21 -14.34
N HIS A 238 -6.87 22.58 -13.58
CA HIS A 238 -8.24 22.16 -13.88
C HIS A 238 -8.67 22.63 -15.27
N GLU A 239 -8.31 23.86 -15.66
CA GLU A 239 -8.65 24.37 -17.00
C GLU A 239 -8.05 23.51 -18.12
N GLN A 240 -6.79 23.08 -17.99
CA GLN A 240 -6.17 22.16 -18.95
C GLN A 240 -6.89 20.81 -19.03
N ILE A 241 -7.44 20.33 -17.91
CA ILE A 241 -8.27 19.11 -17.89
C ILE A 241 -9.59 19.36 -18.63
N PHE A 242 -10.23 20.50 -18.41
CA PHE A 242 -11.49 20.86 -19.04
C PHE A 242 -11.34 21.06 -20.55
N GLU A 243 -10.34 21.81 -20.99
CA GLU A 243 -9.98 21.98 -22.40
C GLU A 243 -9.71 20.62 -23.06
N ALA A 244 -8.95 19.74 -22.41
CA ALA A 244 -8.69 18.40 -22.94
C ALA A 244 -9.97 17.56 -23.07
N LEU A 245 -10.88 17.61 -22.09
CA LEU A 245 -12.15 16.89 -22.16
C LEU A 245 -13.07 17.44 -23.26
N ARG A 246 -13.15 18.77 -23.40
CA ARG A 246 -13.93 19.45 -24.44
C ARG A 246 -13.35 19.18 -25.84
N GLU A 247 -12.02 19.14 -25.99
CA GLU A 247 -11.36 18.77 -27.25
C GLU A 247 -11.79 17.37 -27.70
N VAL A 248 -11.67 16.38 -26.80
CA VAL A 248 -12.09 15.01 -27.10
C VAL A 248 -13.60 14.94 -27.35
N ALA A 249 -14.42 15.65 -26.58
CA ALA A 249 -15.87 15.69 -26.80
C ALA A 249 -16.22 16.24 -28.19
N GLY A 250 -15.54 17.30 -28.63
CA GLY A 250 -15.71 17.89 -29.96
C GLY A 250 -15.35 16.90 -31.07
N ALA A 251 -14.29 16.11 -30.91
CA ALA A 251 -13.90 15.09 -31.88
C ALA A 251 -14.91 13.95 -32.04
N PHE A 252 -15.63 13.59 -30.98
CA PHE A 252 -16.64 12.51 -31.02
C PHE A 252 -18.09 13.00 -31.15
N GLY A 253 -18.35 14.31 -31.05
CA GLY A 253 -19.70 14.89 -31.05
C GLY A 253 -20.55 14.49 -29.83
N ARG A 254 -19.93 13.98 -28.76
CA ARG A 254 -20.58 13.55 -27.51
C ARG A 254 -19.58 13.53 -26.36
N SER A 255 -20.06 13.47 -25.12
CA SER A 255 -19.19 13.28 -23.96
C SER A 255 -18.34 12.01 -24.09
N PRO A 256 -17.02 12.08 -23.91
CA PRO A 256 -16.14 10.93 -24.11
C PRO A 256 -16.23 9.96 -22.94
N ARG A 257 -16.28 8.66 -23.26
CA ARG A 257 -16.00 7.60 -22.28
C ARG A 257 -14.49 7.59 -21.97
N VAL A 258 -14.10 7.01 -20.85
CA VAL A 258 -12.68 6.82 -20.49
C VAL A 258 -11.89 6.15 -21.61
N ARG A 259 -12.49 5.13 -22.25
CA ARG A 259 -11.90 4.44 -23.39
C ARG A 259 -11.69 5.38 -24.59
N ASP A 260 -12.74 6.12 -24.99
CA ASP A 260 -12.69 7.10 -26.09
C ASP A 260 -11.57 8.14 -25.85
N TYR A 261 -11.48 8.63 -24.61
CA TYR A 261 -10.45 9.60 -24.21
C TYR A 261 -9.03 9.03 -24.31
N ASN A 262 -8.81 7.80 -23.83
CA ASN A 262 -7.49 7.18 -23.91
C ASN A 262 -7.09 6.87 -25.36
N GLU A 263 -8.02 6.35 -26.18
CA GLU A 263 -7.77 6.08 -27.60
C GLU A 263 -7.45 7.37 -28.36
N TYR A 264 -8.20 8.45 -28.14
CA TYR A 264 -7.92 9.76 -28.72
C TYR A 264 -6.57 10.32 -28.26
N ARG A 265 -6.29 10.22 -26.95
CA ARG A 265 -5.00 10.67 -26.38
C ARG A 265 -3.82 9.93 -27.01
N GLU A 266 -3.91 8.61 -27.17
CA GLU A 266 -2.87 7.82 -27.83
C GLU A 266 -2.70 8.18 -29.30
N LYS A 267 -3.81 8.40 -30.03
CA LYS A 267 -3.79 8.88 -31.41
C LYS A 267 -3.11 10.25 -31.51
N LEU A 268 -3.52 11.22 -30.69
CA LEU A 268 -2.95 12.57 -30.65
C LEU A 268 -1.45 12.53 -30.35
N ILE A 269 -1.02 11.72 -29.37
CA ILE A 269 0.41 11.54 -29.04
C ILE A 269 1.17 10.99 -30.25
N ARG A 270 0.62 10.00 -30.95
CA ARG A 270 1.24 9.41 -32.14
C ARG A 270 1.36 10.42 -33.29
N GLU A 271 0.27 11.11 -33.62
CA GLU A 271 0.22 12.10 -34.71
C GLU A 271 1.12 13.30 -34.43
N SER A 272 1.04 13.84 -33.21
CA SER A 272 1.87 14.98 -32.81
C SER A 272 3.36 14.64 -32.71
N SER A 273 3.69 13.41 -32.28
CA SER A 273 5.07 12.92 -32.33
C SER A 273 5.56 12.74 -33.76
N ALA A 274 4.72 12.28 -34.69
CA ALA A 274 5.08 12.15 -36.10
C ALA A 274 5.28 13.52 -36.77
N ALA A 275 4.54 14.53 -36.34
CA ALA A 275 4.66 15.92 -36.81
C ALA A 275 5.83 16.69 -36.18
N GLY A 276 6.61 16.10 -35.27
CA GLY A 276 7.68 16.79 -34.55
C GLY A 276 7.20 17.87 -33.58
N GLN A 277 5.88 17.97 -33.35
CA GLN A 277 5.25 18.87 -32.38
C GLN A 277 4.42 18.09 -31.35
N PRO A 278 5.03 17.19 -30.59
CA PRO A 278 4.36 16.34 -29.60
C PRO A 278 3.51 17.14 -28.60
N ARG A 279 2.22 16.83 -28.65
CA ARG A 279 1.18 17.30 -27.73
C ARG A 279 0.77 16.15 -26.84
N SER A 280 0.36 16.46 -25.61
CA SER A 280 0.00 15.48 -24.62
C SER A 280 -1.22 15.96 -23.85
N LEU A 281 -2.27 15.14 -23.82
CA LEU A 281 -3.41 15.36 -22.94
C LEU A 281 -3.10 14.80 -21.55
N PRO A 282 -3.75 15.32 -20.48
CA PRO A 282 -3.70 14.72 -19.15
C PRO A 282 -4.03 13.22 -19.18
N SER A 283 -3.43 12.42 -18.30
CA SER A 283 -3.80 11.00 -18.23
C SER A 283 -5.14 10.82 -17.49
N HIS A 284 -5.90 9.78 -17.84
CA HIS A 284 -7.11 9.41 -17.11
C HIS A 284 -6.86 9.30 -15.59
N SER A 285 -5.76 8.68 -15.15
CA SER A 285 -5.45 8.55 -13.72
C SER A 285 -5.24 9.90 -13.03
N LYS A 286 -4.69 10.91 -13.74
CA LYS A 286 -4.55 12.26 -13.20
C LYS A 286 -5.92 12.94 -13.05
N ILE A 287 -6.80 12.81 -14.05
CA ILE A 287 -8.17 13.31 -14.00
C ILE A 287 -8.95 12.64 -12.86
N GLN A 288 -8.84 11.31 -12.73
CA GLN A 288 -9.50 10.54 -11.68
C GLN A 288 -9.00 10.92 -10.28
N LYS A 289 -7.70 11.17 -10.10
CA LYS A 289 -7.16 11.62 -8.81
C LYS A 289 -7.75 12.98 -8.40
N GLU A 290 -8.04 13.83 -9.37
CA GLU A 290 -8.51 15.20 -9.14
C GLU A 290 -10.02 15.27 -8.88
N PHE A 291 -10.83 14.53 -9.65
CA PHE A 291 -12.29 14.61 -9.59
C PHE A 291 -12.95 13.38 -8.95
N SER A 292 -12.17 12.38 -8.54
CA SER A 292 -12.58 11.05 -8.02
C SER A 292 -13.34 10.17 -9.02
N VAL A 293 -14.24 10.78 -9.79
CA VAL A 293 -15.21 10.15 -10.68
C VAL A 293 -15.11 10.79 -12.08
N TRP A 294 -15.21 10.00 -13.14
CA TRP A 294 -15.15 10.53 -14.50
C TRP A 294 -16.32 11.48 -14.82
N ASP A 295 -17.54 11.14 -14.38
CA ASP A 295 -18.71 12.01 -14.58
C ASP A 295 -18.59 13.34 -13.84
N ALA A 296 -17.84 13.40 -12.73
CA ALA A 296 -17.56 14.66 -12.03
C ALA A 296 -16.64 15.55 -12.87
N ALA A 297 -15.62 14.97 -13.52
CA ALA A 297 -14.76 15.70 -14.45
C ALA A 297 -15.53 16.17 -15.70
N LEU A 298 -16.43 15.34 -16.25
CA LEU A 298 -17.29 15.73 -17.38
C LEU A 298 -18.20 16.90 -17.01
N LYS A 299 -18.89 16.82 -15.86
CA LYS A 299 -19.75 17.92 -15.37
C LYS A 299 -18.95 19.20 -15.14
N ALA A 300 -17.77 19.10 -14.53
CA ALA A 300 -16.89 20.25 -14.30
C ALA A 300 -16.38 20.88 -15.60
N ALA A 301 -16.32 20.13 -16.70
CA ALA A 301 -15.98 20.60 -18.03
C ALA A 301 -17.20 21.05 -18.87
N ASP A 302 -18.39 21.18 -18.25
CA ASP A 302 -19.67 21.50 -18.91
C ASP A 302 -20.11 20.46 -19.96
N LEU A 303 -19.74 19.19 -19.76
CA LEU A 303 -20.12 18.07 -20.62
C LEU A 303 -21.22 17.23 -19.98
N GLN A 304 -22.06 16.62 -20.83
CA GLN A 304 -23.15 15.76 -20.36
C GLN A 304 -22.58 14.52 -19.63
N PRO A 305 -22.96 14.26 -18.37
CA PRO A 305 -22.51 13.06 -17.67
C PRO A 305 -23.07 11.80 -18.37
N LEU A 306 -22.31 10.72 -18.37
CA LEU A 306 -22.68 9.49 -19.08
C LEU A 306 -23.61 8.58 -18.27
N GLY A 307 -23.73 8.81 -16.96
CA GLY A 307 -24.68 8.11 -16.08
C GLY A 307 -24.43 6.60 -15.94
N GLY A 308 -23.26 6.11 -16.36
CA GLY A 308 -22.99 4.70 -16.55
C GLY A 308 -22.34 4.00 -15.34
N ARG A 309 -22.55 2.68 -15.24
CA ARG A 309 -21.79 1.79 -14.31
C ARG A 309 -20.27 1.84 -14.54
N ALA A 310 -19.82 2.24 -15.74
CA ALA A 310 -18.41 2.39 -16.09
C ALA A 310 -17.81 3.76 -15.69
N THR A 311 -18.64 4.75 -15.35
CA THR A 311 -18.22 6.07 -14.87
C THR A 311 -18.44 6.27 -13.38
N ARG A 312 -19.32 5.48 -12.74
CA ARG A 312 -19.39 5.38 -11.28
C ARG A 312 -18.11 4.75 -10.75
N SER A 313 -17.21 5.56 -10.21
CA SER A 313 -16.46 5.10 -9.03
C SER A 313 -17.52 4.65 -8.03
N TYR A 314 -17.46 3.41 -7.57
CA TYR A 314 -18.32 2.96 -6.49
C TYR A 314 -18.15 3.94 -5.31
N GLU A 315 -19.12 4.83 -5.11
CA GLU A 315 -19.31 5.54 -3.83
C GLU A 315 -19.84 4.58 -2.75
N GLY A 316 -20.18 3.34 -3.13
CA GLY A 316 -20.36 2.28 -2.16
C GLY A 316 -19.02 1.90 -1.54
N ASP A 317 -18.99 1.88 -0.20
CA ASP A 317 -18.00 1.18 0.63
C ASP A 317 -17.35 0.07 -0.17
N ARG A 318 -16.06 0.22 -0.53
CA ARG A 318 -15.26 -0.69 -1.37
C ARG A 318 -15.89 -2.07 -1.34
N GLY A 319 -16.70 -2.39 -2.37
CA GLY A 319 -17.70 -3.46 -2.28
C GLY A 319 -17.11 -4.65 -1.56
N ARG A 320 -17.72 -5.06 -0.42
CA ARG A 320 -17.20 -6.05 0.55
C ARG A 320 -16.23 -6.96 -0.17
N LYS A 321 -14.93 -6.81 0.14
CA LYS A 321 -13.88 -7.68 -0.41
C LYS A 321 -14.45 -9.09 -0.40
N GLY A 322 -14.59 -9.70 -1.57
CA GLY A 322 -15.13 -11.04 -1.66
C GLY A 322 -14.42 -11.94 -0.64
N PRO A 323 -15.09 -12.96 -0.09
CA PRO A 323 -14.48 -13.82 0.92
C PRO A 323 -13.08 -14.22 0.45
N MET A 324 -12.09 -13.98 1.31
CA MET A 324 -10.70 -14.34 1.01
C MET A 324 -10.67 -15.84 0.68
N LEU A 325 -9.90 -16.22 -0.34
CA LEU A 325 -9.70 -17.63 -0.63
C LEU A 325 -9.11 -18.32 0.61
N PRO A 326 -9.59 -19.48 1.05
CA PRO A 326 -8.93 -20.23 2.13
C PRO A 326 -7.47 -20.57 1.76
N ASP A 327 -6.60 -20.73 2.76
CA ASP A 327 -5.18 -21.05 2.52
C ASP A 327 -5.04 -22.43 1.86
N GLU A 328 -5.87 -23.37 2.29
CA GLU A 328 -5.95 -24.74 1.81
C GLU A 328 -6.25 -24.79 0.31
N TYR A 329 -7.16 -23.91 -0.14
CA TYR A 329 -7.51 -23.79 -1.56
C TYR A 329 -6.38 -23.12 -2.37
N VAL A 330 -5.66 -22.15 -1.80
CA VAL A 330 -4.48 -21.58 -2.47
C VAL A 330 -3.38 -22.64 -2.60
N PHE A 331 -3.18 -23.46 -1.58
CA PHE A 331 -2.21 -24.55 -1.59
C PHE A 331 -2.60 -25.67 -2.56
N SER A 332 -3.89 -26.03 -2.68
CA SER A 332 -4.33 -27.03 -3.66
C SER A 332 -4.03 -26.57 -5.09
N ILE A 333 -4.32 -25.32 -5.43
CA ILE A 333 -4.03 -24.77 -6.77
C ILE A 333 -2.51 -24.68 -7.02
N LEU A 334 -1.71 -24.32 -6.01
CA LEU A 334 -0.26 -24.28 -6.15
C LEU A 334 0.35 -25.66 -6.37
N ARG A 335 -0.19 -26.70 -5.73
CA ARG A 335 0.22 -28.09 -5.94
C ARG A 335 -0.16 -28.60 -7.32
N GLU A 336 -1.42 -28.39 -7.75
CA GLU A 336 -1.87 -28.73 -9.12
C GLU A 336 -0.96 -28.09 -10.17
N ALA A 337 -0.64 -26.80 -10.01
CA ALA A 337 0.26 -26.10 -10.92
C ALA A 337 1.71 -26.61 -10.85
N TYR A 338 2.20 -27.00 -9.67
CA TYR A 338 3.54 -27.56 -9.50
C TYR A 338 3.66 -28.94 -10.13
N GLU A 339 2.64 -29.79 -10.00
CA GLU A 339 2.58 -31.12 -10.62
C GLU A 339 2.61 -31.04 -12.15
N GLU A 340 1.91 -30.06 -12.75
CA GLU A 340 1.90 -29.91 -14.21
C GLU A 340 3.18 -29.24 -14.75
N LEU A 341 3.75 -28.25 -14.04
CA LEU A 341 4.90 -27.47 -14.53
C LEU A 341 6.26 -28.04 -14.12
N GLY A 342 6.34 -28.73 -12.98
CA GLY A 342 7.58 -29.23 -12.42
C GLY A 342 8.61 -28.14 -12.05
N ASN A 343 9.88 -28.54 -11.97
CA ASN A 343 10.99 -27.62 -11.73
C ASN A 343 11.62 -27.16 -13.05
N PRO A 344 11.86 -25.84 -13.24
CA PRO A 344 11.71 -24.77 -12.25
C PRO A 344 10.27 -24.19 -12.18
N PHE A 345 9.70 -24.16 -10.96
CA PHE A 345 8.38 -23.55 -10.73
C PHE A 345 8.49 -22.04 -10.47
N THR A 346 8.62 -21.28 -11.55
CA THR A 346 8.79 -19.81 -11.50
C THR A 346 7.46 -19.06 -11.53
N VAL A 347 7.47 -17.79 -11.10
CA VAL A 347 6.30 -16.88 -11.18
C VAL A 347 5.79 -16.73 -12.63
N ALA A 348 6.70 -16.66 -13.60
CA ALA A 348 6.35 -16.55 -15.01
C ALA A 348 5.64 -17.81 -15.52
N ALA A 349 6.15 -18.99 -15.16
CA ALA A 349 5.53 -20.26 -15.50
C ALA A 349 4.11 -20.37 -14.89
N TYR A 350 3.94 -20.03 -13.62
CA TYR A 350 2.63 -20.03 -12.97
C TYR A 350 1.63 -19.05 -13.61
N LYS A 351 2.08 -17.84 -13.97
CA LYS A 351 1.22 -16.86 -14.67
C LYS A 351 0.73 -17.42 -16.00
N GLN A 352 1.61 -18.05 -16.77
CA GLN A 352 1.25 -18.67 -18.05
C GLN A 352 0.29 -19.84 -17.84
N TRP A 353 0.59 -20.73 -16.89
CA TRP A 353 -0.27 -21.84 -16.51
C TRP A 353 -1.68 -21.36 -16.13
N ARG A 354 -1.80 -20.28 -15.34
CA ARG A 354 -3.08 -19.69 -14.95
C ARG A 354 -3.91 -19.20 -16.14
N ILE A 355 -3.27 -18.66 -17.18
CA ILE A 355 -3.95 -18.22 -18.41
C ILE A 355 -4.52 -19.46 -19.12
N THR A 356 -3.68 -20.47 -19.35
CA THR A 356 -4.09 -21.74 -19.98
C THR A 356 -5.21 -22.43 -19.20
N GLN A 357 -5.10 -22.48 -17.87
CA GLN A 357 -6.12 -23.14 -17.03
C GLN A 357 -7.45 -22.38 -17.03
N ARG A 358 -7.44 -21.04 -17.11
CA ARG A 358 -8.67 -20.25 -17.32
C ARG A 358 -9.34 -20.52 -18.66
N GLU A 359 -8.54 -20.75 -19.71
CA GLU A 359 -9.06 -21.10 -21.04
C GLU A 359 -9.66 -22.50 -21.04
N ARG A 360 -8.98 -23.49 -20.43
CA ARG A 360 -9.52 -24.84 -20.21
C ARG A 360 -10.81 -24.80 -19.39
N ASP A 361 -10.80 -24.12 -18.25
CA ASP A 361 -11.99 -23.95 -17.39
C ASP A 361 -13.16 -23.32 -18.15
N ARG A 362 -12.89 -22.29 -18.96
CA ARG A 362 -13.90 -21.66 -19.80
C ARG A 362 -14.46 -22.62 -20.85
N ALA A 363 -13.61 -23.41 -21.51
CA ALA A 363 -14.05 -24.41 -22.49
C ALA A 363 -14.96 -25.47 -21.86
N HIS A 364 -14.65 -25.88 -20.62
CA HIS A 364 -15.46 -26.82 -19.84
C HIS A 364 -16.60 -26.18 -19.05
N LYS A 365 -16.82 -24.86 -19.17
CA LYS A 365 -17.81 -24.08 -18.40
C LYS A 365 -17.68 -24.23 -16.88
N VAL A 366 -16.47 -24.49 -16.39
CA VAL A 366 -16.15 -24.53 -14.96
C VAL A 366 -15.69 -23.14 -14.52
N PHE A 367 -16.20 -22.66 -13.39
CA PHE A 367 -15.75 -21.39 -12.81
C PHE A 367 -14.88 -21.64 -11.57
N ARG A 368 -13.57 -21.75 -11.76
CA ARG A 368 -12.59 -21.80 -10.66
C ARG A 368 -11.94 -20.44 -10.46
N ARG A 369 -11.75 -20.04 -9.20
CA ARG A 369 -10.98 -18.84 -8.86
C ARG A 369 -9.51 -19.23 -8.75
N LEU A 370 -8.69 -18.90 -9.73
CA LEU A 370 -7.25 -19.12 -9.63
C LEU A 370 -6.59 -17.89 -8.97
N PRO A 371 -5.83 -18.05 -7.86
CA PRO A 371 -5.21 -16.92 -7.17
C PRO A 371 -4.21 -16.21 -8.08
N ASP A 372 -4.13 -14.88 -7.96
CA ASP A 372 -3.07 -14.13 -8.63
C ASP A 372 -1.75 -14.27 -7.84
N TYR A 373 -0.63 -14.07 -8.52
CA TYR A 373 0.68 -13.97 -7.89
C TYR A 373 0.67 -12.96 -6.73
N ASP A 374 0.00 -11.83 -6.88
CA ASP A 374 -0.07 -10.81 -5.83
C ASP A 374 -0.81 -11.31 -4.57
N VAL A 375 -1.79 -12.23 -4.73
CA VAL A 375 -2.48 -12.87 -3.60
C VAL A 375 -1.49 -13.76 -2.84
N ILE A 376 -0.67 -14.53 -3.55
CA ILE A 376 0.32 -15.42 -2.96
C ILE A 376 1.43 -14.59 -2.28
N TYR A 377 1.94 -13.55 -2.95
CA TYR A 377 2.97 -12.67 -2.42
C TYR A 377 2.50 -11.91 -1.18
N SER A 378 1.33 -11.28 -1.22
CA SER A 378 0.80 -10.52 -0.08
C SER A 378 0.51 -11.40 1.14
N ARG A 379 0.16 -12.67 0.92
CA ARG A 379 -0.21 -13.61 1.99
C ARG A 379 0.97 -14.36 2.60
N PHE A 380 1.95 -14.75 1.79
CA PHE A 380 3.08 -15.58 2.22
C PHE A 380 4.43 -14.87 2.13
N GLY A 381 4.45 -13.59 1.76
CA GLY A 381 5.63 -12.73 1.69
C GLY A 381 6.49 -12.94 0.44
N THR A 382 6.74 -14.18 0.03
CA THR A 382 7.49 -14.48 -1.20
C THR A 382 6.88 -15.66 -1.96
N TRP A 383 7.15 -15.73 -3.27
CA TRP A 383 6.76 -16.86 -4.11
C TRP A 383 7.28 -18.19 -3.57
N GLY A 384 8.58 -18.25 -3.28
CA GLY A 384 9.24 -19.47 -2.81
C GLY A 384 8.65 -19.97 -1.50
N GLU A 385 8.32 -19.06 -0.58
CA GLU A 385 7.67 -19.42 0.69
C GLU A 385 6.25 -19.97 0.49
N GLY A 386 5.46 -19.34 -0.39
CA GLY A 386 4.12 -19.81 -0.73
C GLY A 386 4.14 -21.22 -1.34
N VAL A 387 5.04 -21.46 -2.29
CA VAL A 387 5.25 -22.78 -2.91
C VAL A 387 5.72 -23.80 -1.88
N ARG A 388 6.74 -23.47 -1.08
CA ARG A 388 7.29 -24.36 -0.05
C ARG A 388 6.22 -24.79 0.96
N ARG A 389 5.38 -23.86 1.42
CA ARG A 389 4.26 -24.17 2.32
C ARG A 389 3.19 -25.02 1.63
N ALA A 390 2.87 -24.72 0.36
CA ALA A 390 1.90 -25.51 -0.39
C ALA A 390 2.35 -26.97 -0.58
N LEU A 391 3.65 -27.19 -0.81
CA LEU A 391 4.23 -28.53 -0.96
C LEU A 391 4.44 -29.26 0.37
N ALA A 392 4.69 -28.52 1.46
CA ALA A 392 4.85 -29.10 2.79
C ALA A 392 3.51 -29.40 3.49
N ALA A 393 2.43 -28.75 3.08
CA ALA A 393 1.10 -29.04 3.59
C ALA A 393 0.65 -30.41 3.09
N GLU A 394 0.42 -31.35 4.01
CA GLU A 394 -0.19 -32.63 3.67
C GLU A 394 -1.54 -32.37 2.97
N PRO A 395 -1.87 -33.13 1.90
CA PRO A 395 -3.21 -33.07 1.35
C PRO A 395 -4.19 -33.38 2.48
N ALA A 396 -4.97 -32.38 2.88
CA ALA A 396 -6.05 -32.58 3.83
C ALA A 396 -6.92 -33.72 3.28
N ALA A 397 -6.83 -34.89 3.90
CA ALA A 397 -7.50 -36.11 3.44
C ALA A 397 -9.03 -35.93 3.36
N ASP A 398 -9.56 -34.92 4.06
CA ASP A 398 -10.98 -34.58 4.15
C ASP A 398 -11.31 -33.16 3.63
N ALA A 399 -10.48 -32.55 2.78
CA ALA A 399 -10.92 -31.38 2.02
C ALA A 399 -11.93 -31.82 0.95
N ALA A 400 -13.13 -32.21 1.39
CA ALA A 400 -14.30 -32.37 0.56
C ALA A 400 -14.35 -31.16 -0.38
N GLU A 401 -14.48 -31.42 -1.68
CA GLU A 401 -14.73 -30.38 -2.68
C GLU A 401 -15.70 -29.37 -2.07
N PRO A 402 -15.45 -28.05 -2.15
CA PRO A 402 -16.38 -27.06 -1.61
C PRO A 402 -17.74 -27.41 -2.17
N THR A 403 -18.60 -27.96 -1.31
CA THR A 403 -19.77 -28.70 -1.75
C THR A 403 -20.60 -27.80 -2.64
N ALA A 404 -21.36 -28.38 -3.58
CA ALA A 404 -22.20 -27.62 -4.49
C ALA A 404 -23.06 -26.55 -3.78
N ALA A 405 -23.31 -26.68 -2.47
CA ALA A 405 -23.87 -25.66 -1.59
C ALA A 405 -23.05 -24.34 -1.51
N THR A 406 -21.74 -24.38 -1.31
CA THR A 406 -20.86 -23.19 -1.22
C THR A 406 -20.67 -22.51 -2.59
N ALA A 407 -20.66 -23.31 -3.65
CA ALA A 407 -20.67 -22.84 -5.04
C ALA A 407 -22.05 -22.25 -5.43
N ALA A 408 -23.15 -22.87 -4.99
CA ALA A 408 -24.51 -22.39 -5.22
C ALA A 408 -24.82 -21.10 -4.44
N ASP A 409 -24.28 -20.90 -3.24
CA ASP A 409 -24.46 -19.64 -2.50
C ASP A 409 -23.69 -18.49 -3.16
N SER A 410 -22.50 -18.78 -3.69
CA SER A 410 -21.74 -17.83 -4.52
C SER A 410 -22.45 -17.51 -5.85
N ALA A 411 -23.12 -18.50 -6.46
CA ALA A 411 -23.92 -18.32 -7.68
C ALA A 411 -25.27 -17.64 -7.42
N ARG A 412 -25.91 -17.86 -6.27
CA ARG A 412 -27.15 -17.18 -5.83
C ARG A 412 -26.88 -15.70 -5.53
N LEU A 413 -25.76 -15.36 -4.89
CA LEU A 413 -25.31 -13.97 -4.72
C LEU A 413 -24.95 -13.28 -6.04
N ALA A 414 -24.58 -14.05 -7.08
CA ALA A 414 -24.39 -13.53 -8.43
C ALA A 414 -25.72 -13.34 -9.19
N CYS A 415 -26.70 -14.23 -9.01
CA CYS A 415 -28.02 -14.14 -9.66
C CYS A 415 -29.00 -13.15 -9.01
N THR A 416 -28.92 -12.90 -7.70
CA THR A 416 -29.76 -11.86 -7.04
C THR A 416 -29.36 -10.44 -7.44
N ARG A 417 -28.15 -10.26 -8.02
CA ARG A 417 -27.73 -8.98 -8.61
C ARG A 417 -28.32 -8.69 -9.99
N THR A 418 -28.92 -9.69 -10.66
CA THR A 418 -29.49 -9.54 -12.01
C THR A 418 -31.01 -9.44 -12.03
N ARG A 419 -31.71 -9.73 -10.92
CA ARG A 419 -33.19 -9.71 -10.84
C ARG A 419 -33.80 -8.46 -10.16
N GLY A 420 -33.02 -7.39 -9.97
CA GLY A 420 -33.51 -6.09 -9.48
C GLY A 420 -33.60 -5.04 -10.58
N LEU A 421 -33.93 -5.46 -11.81
CA LEU A 421 -34.13 -4.60 -12.98
C LEU A 421 -35.28 -5.19 -13.80
N ASP A 422 -36.48 -5.05 -13.26
CA ASP A 422 -37.69 -4.73 -14.04
C ASP A 422 -38.30 -3.48 -13.39
#